data_AF-A0A0L8GC58-F1
#
_entry.id   AF-A0A0L8GC58-F1
#
_cell.length_a   1.000
_cell.length_b   1.000
_cell.length_c   1.000
_cell.angle_alpha   90.00
_cell.angle_beta   90.00
_cell.angle_gamma   90.00
#
_symmetry.space_group_name_H-M   'P 1'
#
loop_
_entity.id
_entity.type
_entity.pdbx_description
1 polymer ?
#
loop_
_entity_poly.entity_id
_entity_poly.type
_entity_poly.pdbx_seq_one_letter_code
_entity_poly.pdbx_strand_id
1 'polypeptide(L)'
;MWYEIIPSFGIVVGLLAIPNLGNCVLNWAFRNRKVHCRDWDASQLDYMFYLRDRTITGSEYKPRGLESIPKIEECHATSEES
;
A
#
# COMPACT_ATOMS: atom_id res chain seq x y z
N MET A 1 8.98 -29.28 35.47
CA MET A 1 8.75 -27.97 36.14
C MET A 1 8.09 -27.01 35.14
N TRP A 2 7.28 -26.04 35.56
CA TRP A 2 6.40 -25.27 34.65
C TRP A 2 7.15 -24.50 33.54
N TYR A 3 8.41 -24.15 33.76
CA TYR A 3 9.26 -23.42 32.80
C TYR A 3 9.75 -24.25 31.62
N GLU A 4 9.66 -25.58 31.67
CA GLU A 4 10.06 -26.45 30.56
C GLU A 4 9.19 -26.25 29.30
N ILE A 5 8.04 -25.57 29.41
CA ILE A 5 7.19 -25.20 28.27
C ILE A 5 7.69 -23.97 27.50
N ILE A 6 8.55 -23.15 28.11
CA ILE A 6 8.99 -21.87 27.53
C ILE A 6 9.72 -22.07 26.19
N PRO A 7 10.66 -23.04 26.05
CA PRO A 7 11.35 -23.26 24.78
C PRO A 7 10.41 -23.70 23.64
N SER A 8 9.50 -24.63 23.92
CA SER A 8 8.55 -25.12 22.91
C SER A 8 7.55 -24.03 22.51
N PHE A 9 7.06 -23.24 23.47
CA PHE A 9 6.23 -22.08 23.20
C PHE A 9 6.97 -21.03 22.37
N GLY A 10 8.23 -20.73 22.70
CA GLY A 10 9.06 -19.79 21.97
C GLY A 10 9.27 -20.17 20.50
N ILE A 11 9.48 -21.46 20.21
CA ILE A 11 9.58 -21.96 18.84
C ILE A 11 8.27 -21.72 18.08
N VAL A 12 7.12 -22.07 18.66
CA VAL A 12 5.81 -21.91 18.00
C VAL A 12 5.53 -20.44 17.71
N VAL A 13 5.70 -19.56 18.71
CA VAL A 13 5.48 -18.12 18.54
C VAL A 13 6.46 -17.52 17.54
N GLY A 14 7.73 -17.92 17.62
CA GLY A 14 8.76 -17.48 16.67
C GLY A 14 8.40 -17.83 15.24
N LEU A 15 8.03 -19.09 14.98
CA LEU A 15 7.65 -19.55 13.65
C LEU A 15 6.36 -18.89 13.14
N LEU A 16 5.39 -18.61 14.02
CA LEU A 16 4.17 -17.86 13.66
C LEU A 16 4.46 -16.39 13.31
N ALA A 17 5.48 -15.79 13.92
CA ALA A 17 5.86 -14.40 13.66
C ALA A 17 6.60 -14.22 12.32
N ILE A 18 7.37 -15.22 11.89
CA ILE A 18 8.17 -15.18 10.65
C ILE A 18 7.35 -14.75 9.42
N PRO A 19 6.20 -15.36 9.07
CA PRO A 19 5.46 -14.98 7.86
C PRO A 19 4.94 -13.54 7.93
N ASN A 20 4.59 -13.04 9.11
CA ASN A 20 4.13 -11.66 9.28
C ASN A 20 5.28 -10.66 9.08
N LEU A 21 6.44 -10.94 9.67
CA LEU A 21 7.65 -10.14 9.46
C LEU A 21 8.10 -10.18 7.99
N GLY A 22 8.04 -11.35 7.35
CA GLY A 22 8.31 -11.51 5.93
C GLY A 22 7.41 -10.64 5.07
N ASN A 23 6.09 -10.68 5.32
CA ASN A 23 5.13 -9.82 4.61
C ASN A 23 5.41 -8.33 4.83
N CYS A 24 5.75 -7.91 6.04
CA CYS A 24 6.11 -6.53 6.34
C CYS A 24 7.30 -6.05 5.49
N VAL A 25 8.37 -6.84 5.45
CA VAL A 25 9.58 -6.53 4.67
C VAL A 25 9.30 -6.53 3.17
N LEU A 26 8.58 -7.53 2.66
CA LEU A 26 8.24 -7.63 1.25
C LEU A 26 7.34 -6.46 0.81
N ASN A 27 6.31 -6.14 1.60
CA ASN A 27 5.43 -5.01 1.30
C ASN A 27 6.22 -3.71 1.28
N TRP A 28 7.08 -3.48 2.27
CA TRP A 28 7.90 -2.28 2.29
C TRP A 28 8.82 -2.19 1.06
N ALA A 29 9.41 -3.29 0.63
CA ALA A 29 10.28 -3.34 -0.54
C ALA A 29 9.53 -3.08 -1.87
N PHE A 30 8.34 -3.66 -2.06
CA PHE A 30 7.63 -3.64 -3.34
C PHE A 30 6.50 -2.60 -3.45
N ARG A 31 5.96 -2.11 -2.33
CA ARG A 31 4.78 -1.22 -2.27
C ARG A 31 5.15 0.21 -1.90
N ASN A 32 6.24 0.73 -2.50
CA ASN A 32 6.68 2.10 -2.29
C ASN A 32 6.89 2.45 -0.79
N ARG A 33 7.60 1.59 -0.06
CA ARG A 33 7.89 1.75 1.38
C ARG A 33 6.66 1.71 2.30
N LYS A 34 5.53 1.19 1.81
CA LYS A 34 4.34 0.96 2.64
C LYS A 34 4.31 -0.48 3.16
N VAL A 35 4.09 -0.61 4.47
CA VAL A 35 4.06 -1.91 5.15
C VAL A 35 2.75 -2.66 4.92
N HIS A 36 1.65 -1.92 4.72
CA HIS A 36 0.31 -2.48 4.63
C HIS A 36 -0.15 -2.63 3.18
N CYS A 37 -0.87 -3.73 2.94
CA CYS A 37 -1.63 -3.95 1.72
C CYS A 37 -2.88 -3.08 1.73
N ARG A 38 -3.27 -2.54 0.58
CA ARG A 38 -4.60 -1.95 0.43
C ARG A 38 -5.64 -3.07 0.34
N ASP A 39 -6.68 -2.95 1.15
CA ASP A 39 -7.88 -3.78 1.03
C ASP A 39 -8.75 -3.20 -0.11
N TRP A 40 -9.10 -4.05 -1.07
CA TRP A 40 -9.89 -3.68 -2.25
C TRP A 40 -11.19 -4.49 -2.35
N ASP A 41 -11.38 -5.48 -1.46
CA ASP A 41 -12.54 -6.38 -1.47
C ASP A 41 -13.55 -6.02 -0.36
N ALA A 42 -13.20 -5.11 0.55
CA ALA A 42 -14.09 -4.64 1.61
C ALA A 42 -15.37 -3.97 1.07
N SER A 43 -15.28 -3.24 -0.05
CA SER A 43 -16.43 -2.61 -0.68
C SER A 43 -16.23 -2.40 -2.18
N GLN A 44 -17.34 -2.32 -2.94
CA GLN A 44 -17.28 -2.00 -4.36
C GLN A 44 -16.65 -0.62 -4.62
N LEU A 45 -16.85 0.35 -3.73
CA LEU A 45 -16.23 1.68 -3.84
C LEU A 45 -14.71 1.60 -3.68
N ASP A 46 -14.21 0.79 -2.74
CA ASP A 46 -12.77 0.58 -2.56
C ASP A 46 -12.13 -0.05 -3.79
N TYR A 47 -12.82 -1.01 -4.42
CA TYR A 47 -12.38 -1.59 -5.68
C TYR A 47 -12.30 -0.56 -6.82
N MET A 48 -13.32 0.31 -6.93
CA MET A 48 -13.32 1.37 -7.94
C MET A 48 -12.18 2.38 -7.71
N PHE A 49 -11.90 2.75 -6.46
CA PHE A 49 -10.76 3.61 -6.14
C PHE A 49 -9.42 2.93 -6.40
N TYR A 50 -9.29 1.64 -6.11
CA TYR A 50 -8.11 0.84 -6.46
C TYR A 50 -7.85 0.86 -7.97
N LEU A 51 -8.88 0.63 -8.79
CA LEU A 51 -8.77 0.66 -10.25
C LEU A 51 -8.44 2.06 -10.78
N ARG A 52 -9.04 3.10 -10.19
CA ARG A 52 -8.74 4.51 -10.52
C ARG A 52 -7.25 4.79 -10.31
N ASP A 53 -6.70 4.46 -9.14
CA ASP A 53 -5.31 4.74 -8.80
C ASP A 53 -4.35 3.99 -9.74
N ARG A 54 -4.67 2.73 -10.09
CA ARG A 54 -3.92 1.96 -11.08
C ARG A 54 -3.98 2.55 -12.49
N THR A 55 -5.13 3.07 -12.91
CA THR A 55 -5.27 3.70 -14.24
C THR A 55 -4.49 5.00 -14.35
N ILE A 56 -4.53 5.85 -13.30
CA ILE A 56 -3.89 7.17 -13.32
C ILE A 56 -2.37 7.08 -13.14
N THR A 57 -1.90 6.19 -12.25
CA THR A 57 -0.49 6.18 -11.81
C THR A 57 0.24 4.87 -12.13
N GLY A 58 -0.47 3.84 -12.57
CA GLY A 58 0.08 2.49 -12.83
C GLY A 58 0.23 1.64 -11.57
N SER A 59 0.20 2.25 -10.38
CA SER A 59 0.27 1.58 -9.09
C SER A 59 -0.56 2.32 -8.03
N GLU A 60 -1.30 1.55 -7.25
CA GLU A 60 -2.12 1.98 -6.12
C GLU A 60 -1.30 2.51 -4.92
N TYR A 61 0.01 2.27 -4.88
CA TYR A 61 0.87 2.69 -3.76
C TYR A 61 1.61 4.01 -4.02
N LYS A 62 1.47 4.60 -5.21
CA LYS A 62 2.06 5.88 -5.58
C LYS A 62 0.98 6.98 -5.51
N PRO A 63 0.86 7.72 -4.39
CA PRO A 63 -0.13 8.78 -4.26
C PRO A 63 0.21 9.94 -5.21
N ARG A 64 -0.83 10.62 -5.70
CA ARG A 64 -0.71 11.93 -6.32
C ARG A 64 -1.30 12.97 -5.38
N GLY A 65 -0.50 13.94 -4.98
CA GLY A 65 -0.96 15.08 -4.19
C GLY A 65 -1.42 16.22 -5.08
N LEU A 66 -1.46 17.42 -4.48
CA LEU A 66 -1.89 18.66 -5.12
C LEU A 66 -0.92 19.12 -6.21
N GLU A 67 0.31 18.63 -6.21
CA GLU A 67 1.29 18.88 -7.26
C GLU A 67 0.87 18.35 -8.63
N SER A 68 -0.12 17.45 -8.68
CA SER A 68 -0.66 16.91 -9.92
C SER A 68 -1.75 17.77 -10.56
N ILE A 69 -2.24 18.79 -9.87
CA ILE A 69 -3.29 19.69 -10.36
C ILE A 69 -2.63 20.79 -11.21
N PRO A 70 -3.08 21.02 -12.45
CA PRO A 70 -2.55 22.09 -13.28
C PRO A 70 -2.78 23.45 -12.62
N LYS A 71 -1.81 24.35 -12.74
CA LYS A 71 -1.97 25.72 -12.22
C LYS A 71 -2.96 26.48 -13.09
N ILE A 72 -3.63 27.47 -12.51
CA ILE A 72 -4.63 28.29 -13.20
C ILE A 72 -4.03 28.92 -14.49
N GLU A 73 -2.77 29.35 -14.44
CA GLU A 73 -2.04 29.92 -15.57
C GLU A 73 -1.86 28.93 -16.74
N GLU A 74 -1.67 27.65 -16.44
CA GLU A 74 -1.51 26.59 -17.46
C GLU A 74 -2.85 26.21 -18.10
N CYS A 75 -3.95 26.29 -17.36
CA CYS A 75 -5.29 26.04 -17.89
C CYS A 75 -5.69 27.05 -18.98
N HIS A 76 -5.36 28.33 -18.80
CA HIS A 76 -5.66 29.37 -19.80
C HIS A 76 -4.84 29.21 -21.09
N ALA A 77 -3.56 28.80 -20.97
CA ALA A 77 -2.72 28.55 -22.14
C ALA A 77 -3.28 27.41 -23.03
N THR A 78 -3.82 26.34 -22.42
CA THR A 78 -4.39 25.22 -23.19
C THR A 78 -5.70 25.53 -23.90
N SER A 79 -6.41 26.60 -23.51
CA SER A 79 -7.67 27.03 -24.15
C SER A 79 -7.47 27.97 -25.34
N GLU A 80 -6.28 28.56 -25.47
CA GLU A 80 -5.95 29.48 -26.57
C GLU A 80 -5.27 28.76 -27.75
N GLU A 81 -4.70 27.57 -27.51
CA GLU A 81 -4.06 26.73 -28.54
C GLU A 81 -5.02 25.73 -29.23
N SER A 82 -6.30 25.68 -28.82
CA SER A 82 -7.32 24.75 -29.35
C SER A 82 -8.33 25.40 -30.30
#